data_AF-A0A9P0A5N7-F1
#
_entry.id   AF-A0A9P0A5N7-F1
#
_cell.length_a   1.000
_cell.length_b   1.000
_cell.length_c   1.000
_cell.angle_alpha   90.00
_cell.angle_beta   90.00
_cell.angle_gamma   90.00
#
_symmetry.space_group_name_H-M   'P 1'
#
loop_
_entity.id
_entity.type
_entity.pdbx_description
1 polymer ?
#
loop_
_entity_poly.entity_id
_entity_poly.type
_entity_poly.pdbx_seq_one_letter_code
_entity_poly.pdbx_strand_id
1 'polypeptide(L)'
;MHWGYAAVYAHRTKRVQSCRLTSQQLSVGNIYKGLAQTGAWGCFDEFNRISVEVLSVVAVQVKTVLDAIKSKKTIFNFLGESIKLVPTVGMFVTMNPGYAGRAELPENLKALFR
;
A
#
# COMPACT_ATOMS: atom_id res chain seq x y z
N MET A 1 -8.24 11.63 13.04
CA MET A 1 -7.07 11.29 13.89
C MET A 1 -6.01 10.41 13.21
N HIS A 2 -6.08 10.08 11.91
CA HIS A 2 -5.07 9.18 11.27
C HIS A 2 -3.82 9.89 10.68
N TRP A 3 -3.85 11.21 10.49
CA TRP A 3 -2.74 11.95 9.85
C TRP A 3 -1.52 12.18 10.76
N GLY A 4 -1.72 12.25 12.08
CA GLY A 4 -0.64 12.51 13.03
C GLY A 4 0.39 11.37 13.12
N TYR A 5 -0.05 10.12 13.00
CA TYR A 5 0.84 8.96 13.15
C TYR A 5 1.75 8.75 11.94
N ALA A 6 1.25 8.92 10.70
CA ALA A 6 2.07 8.78 9.50
C ALA A 6 3.16 9.85 9.43
N ALA A 7 2.85 11.10 9.77
CA ALA A 7 3.82 12.20 9.78
C ALA A 7 4.88 12.05 10.90
N VAL A 8 4.46 11.63 12.10
CA VAL A 8 5.39 11.42 13.23
C VAL A 8 6.33 10.22 13.00
N TYR A 9 5.85 9.15 12.37
CA TYR A 9 6.70 8.00 12.01
C TYR A 9 7.63 8.29 10.82
N ALA A 10 7.17 9.06 9.83
CA ALA A 10 7.98 9.47 8.68
C ALA A 10 9.22 10.28 9.11
N HIS A 11 9.07 11.12 10.13
CA HIS A 11 10.15 11.95 10.65
C HIS A 11 11.29 11.14 11.31
N ARG A 12 11.04 9.88 11.70
CA ARG A 12 12.04 9.00 12.35
C ARG A 12 12.77 8.05 11.40
N THR A 13 12.21 7.70 10.24
CA THR A 13 12.76 6.61 9.40
C THR A 13 13.42 7.05 8.09
N LYS A 14 13.31 8.33 7.67
CA LYS A 14 13.89 8.87 6.41
C LYS A 14 13.59 8.04 5.14
N ARG A 15 12.56 7.19 5.13
CA ARG A 15 12.24 6.29 3.99
C ARG A 15 10.76 6.31 3.61
N VAL A 16 10.10 7.47 3.74
CA VAL A 16 8.70 7.62 3.32
C VAL A 16 8.66 8.29 1.95
N GLN A 17 8.14 7.59 0.94
CA GLN A 17 7.88 8.14 -0.38
C GLN A 17 6.37 8.40 -0.54
N SER A 18 6.03 9.62 -0.95
CA SER A 18 4.67 9.96 -1.35
C SER A 18 4.50 9.61 -2.82
N CYS A 19 3.69 8.60 -3.12
CA CYS A 19 3.43 8.15 -4.48
C CYS A 19 2.04 8.59 -4.92
N ARG A 20 1.97 9.39 -5.99
CA ARG A 20 0.70 9.66 -6.66
C ARG A 20 0.38 8.48 -7.57
N LEU A 21 -0.75 7.81 -7.33
CA LEU A 21 -1.16 6.67 -8.14
C LEU A 21 -1.65 7.16 -9.50
N THR A 22 -0.96 6.74 -10.55
CA THR A 22 -1.53 6.74 -11.91
C THR A 22 -2.36 5.47 -12.07
N SER A 23 -3.40 5.52 -12.91
CA SER A 23 -4.55 4.60 -12.96
C SER A 23 -4.25 3.14 -13.40
N GLN A 24 -3.00 2.68 -13.34
CA GLN A 24 -2.56 1.41 -13.94
C GLN A 24 -2.17 0.38 -12.86
N GLN A 25 -2.82 -0.79 -12.87
CA GLN A 25 -2.58 -1.93 -11.96
C GLN A 25 -1.10 -2.37 -11.91
N LEU A 26 -0.43 -2.36 -13.07
CA LEU A 26 0.99 -2.72 -13.22
C LEU A 26 1.91 -1.74 -12.47
N SER A 27 1.51 -0.48 -12.35
CA SER A 27 2.31 0.53 -11.65
C SER A 27 2.31 0.26 -10.14
N VAL A 28 1.15 -0.05 -9.55
CA VAL A 28 1.03 -0.24 -8.09
C VAL A 28 1.78 -1.49 -7.62
N GLY A 29 1.67 -2.60 -8.37
CA GLY A 29 2.38 -3.84 -8.06
C GLY A 29 3.90 -3.65 -8.07
N ASN A 30 4.43 -2.95 -9.07
CA ASN A 30 5.86 -2.66 -9.17
C ASN A 30 6.37 -1.73 -8.05
N ILE A 31 5.57 -0.72 -7.66
CA ILE A 31 5.89 0.12 -6.50
C ILE A 31 5.95 -0.75 -5.24
N TYR A 32 4.98 -1.64 -5.03
CA TYR A 32 4.96 -2.57 -3.90
C TYR A 32 6.18 -3.48 -3.84
N LYS A 33 6.56 -4.02 -4.99
CA LYS A 33 7.76 -4.86 -5.14
C LYS A 33 9.01 -4.08 -4.68
N GLY A 34 9.14 -2.83 -5.10
CA GLY A 34 10.24 -1.96 -4.67
C GLY A 34 10.22 -1.64 -3.17
N LEU A 35 9.05 -1.30 -2.62
CA LEU A 35 8.88 -1.02 -1.19
C LEU A 35 9.19 -2.26 -0.33
N ALA A 36 8.71 -3.44 -0.73
CA ALA A 36 8.94 -4.71 0.00
C ALA A 36 10.42 -5.11 0.04
N GLN A 37 11.16 -4.88 -1.06
CA GLN A 37 12.59 -5.20 -1.13
C GLN A 37 13.49 -4.18 -0.42
N THR A 38 13.05 -2.92 -0.32
CA THR A 38 13.82 -1.85 0.32
C THR A 38 13.46 -1.64 1.80
N GLY A 39 12.29 -2.12 2.22
CA GLY A 39 11.72 -1.85 3.53
C GLY A 39 11.27 -0.40 3.71
N ALA A 40 11.10 0.33 2.61
CA ALA A 40 10.61 1.70 2.61
C ALA A 40 9.10 1.75 2.82
N TRP A 41 8.59 2.94 3.16
CA TRP A 41 7.19 3.17 3.43
C TRP A 41 6.59 3.98 2.29
N GLY A 42 5.44 3.54 1.79
CA GLY A 42 4.69 4.25 0.76
C GLY A 42 3.46 4.93 1.36
N CYS A 43 3.27 6.21 1.05
CA CYS A 43 1.99 6.88 1.26
C CYS A 43 1.31 7.09 -0.09
N PHE A 44 0.09 6.60 -0.24
CA PHE A 44 -0.67 6.62 -1.47
C PHE A 44 -1.85 7.56 -1.35
N ASP A 45 -1.83 8.61 -2.18
CA ASP A 45 -2.86 9.62 -2.20
C ASP A 45 -3.97 9.30 -3.22
N GLU A 46 -5.17 9.78 -2.92
CA GLU A 46 -6.35 9.68 -3.77
C GLU A 46 -6.77 8.25 -4.16
N PHE A 47 -6.61 7.29 -3.24
CA PHE A 47 -6.96 5.88 -3.46
C PHE A 47 -8.42 5.67 -3.92
N ASN A 48 -9.31 6.59 -3.54
CA ASN A 48 -10.72 6.62 -3.94
C ASN A 48 -11.00 7.18 -5.35
N ARG A 49 -9.98 7.58 -6.11
CA ARG A 49 -10.09 7.93 -7.54
C ARG A 49 -9.84 6.74 -8.47
N ILE A 50 -9.43 5.62 -7.91
CA ILE A 50 -9.11 4.40 -8.64
C ILE A 50 -10.39 3.56 -8.78
N SER A 51 -10.60 2.94 -9.94
CA SER A 51 -11.76 2.07 -10.16
C SER A 51 -11.74 0.90 -9.18
N VAL A 52 -12.93 0.45 -8.77
CA VAL A 52 -13.09 -0.68 -7.83
C VAL A 52 -12.41 -1.96 -8.33
N GLU A 53 -12.36 -2.16 -9.64
CA GLU A 53 -11.67 -3.28 -10.29
C GLU A 53 -10.16 -3.25 -10.03
N VAL A 54 -9.52 -2.10 -10.20
CA VAL A 54 -8.09 -1.92 -9.94
C VAL A 54 -7.81 -2.06 -8.43
N LEU A 55 -8.67 -1.50 -7.60
CA LEU A 55 -8.56 -1.59 -6.14
C LEU A 55 -8.61 -3.03 -5.63
N SER A 56 -9.46 -3.87 -6.23
CA SER A 56 -9.56 -5.29 -5.87
C SER A 56 -8.27 -6.05 -6.16
N VAL A 57 -7.60 -5.75 -7.28
CA VAL A 57 -6.29 -6.33 -7.61
C VAL A 57 -5.21 -5.85 -6.63
N VAL A 58 -5.19 -4.55 -6.32
CA VAL A 58 -4.23 -3.99 -5.36
C VAL A 58 -4.41 -4.63 -3.99
N ALA A 59 -5.64 -4.86 -3.54
CA ALA A 59 -5.96 -5.53 -2.27
C ALA A 59 -5.28 -6.89 -2.12
N VAL A 60 -5.34 -7.72 -3.17
CA VAL A 60 -4.71 -9.04 -3.19
C VAL A 60 -3.19 -8.91 -3.09
N GLN A 61 -2.62 -7.92 -3.76
CA GLN A 61 -1.19 -7.62 -3.69
C GLN A 61 -0.78 -7.20 -2.26
N VAL A 62 -1.49 -6.24 -1.65
CA VAL A 62 -1.26 -5.82 -0.25
C VAL A 62 -1.33 -7.01 0.70
N LYS A 63 -2.39 -7.80 0.59
CA LYS A 63 -2.62 -8.97 1.45
C LYS A 63 -1.47 -9.97 1.34
N THR A 64 -0.95 -10.22 0.13
CA THR A 64 0.15 -11.14 -0.09
C THR A 64 1.42 -10.69 0.66
N VAL A 65 1.71 -9.39 0.67
CA VAL A 65 2.85 -8.84 1.43
C VAL A 65 2.59 -8.93 2.93
N LEU A 66 1.40 -8.54 3.39
CA LEU A 66 1.03 -8.62 4.81
C LEU A 66 1.11 -10.05 5.35
N ASP A 67 0.64 -11.02 4.58
CA ASP A 67 0.70 -12.44 4.94
C ASP A 67 2.17 -12.91 5.01
N ALA A 68 3.03 -12.47 4.09
CA ALA A 68 4.46 -12.78 4.13
C ALA A 68 5.16 -12.17 5.36
N ILE A 69 4.80 -10.94 5.76
CA ILE A 69 5.29 -10.29 6.98
C ILE A 69 4.82 -11.05 8.23
N LYS A 70 3.52 -11.40 8.31
CA LYS A 70 2.94 -12.18 9.41
C LYS A 70 3.60 -13.55 9.57
N SER A 71 3.88 -14.21 8.45
CA SER A 71 4.62 -15.48 8.42
C SER A 71 6.14 -15.34 8.60
N LYS A 72 6.66 -14.12 8.82
CA LYS A 72 8.09 -13.82 9.00
C LYS A 72 8.98 -14.37 7.88
N LYS A 73 8.48 -14.34 6.64
CA LYS A 73 9.25 -14.80 5.47
C LYS A 73 10.37 -13.81 5.14
N THR A 74 11.51 -14.32 4.69
CA THR A 74 12.61 -13.51 4.14
C THR A 74 12.52 -13.37 2.61
N ILE A 75 11.86 -14.34 1.96
CA ILE A 75 11.57 -14.39 0.54
C ILE A 75 10.13 -14.87 0.35
N PHE A 76 9.39 -14.27 -0.57
CA PHE A 76 8.03 -14.69 -0.90
C PHE A 76 7.74 -14.49 -2.39
N ASN A 77 6.74 -15.22 -2.88
CA ASN A 77 6.27 -15.07 -4.26
C ASN A 77 5.32 -13.87 -4.36
N PHE A 78 5.64 -12.92 -5.22
CA PHE A 78 4.85 -11.73 -5.48
C PHE A 78 4.80 -11.47 -6.97
N LEU A 79 3.58 -11.40 -7.54
CA LEU A 79 3.35 -11.25 -8.98
C LEU A 79 4.04 -12.31 -9.85
N GLY A 80 4.19 -13.53 -9.33
CA GLY A 80 4.84 -14.64 -10.04
C GLY A 80 6.37 -14.66 -9.91
N GLU A 81 6.97 -13.73 -9.16
CA GLU A 81 8.41 -13.68 -8.91
C GLU A 81 8.74 -13.86 -7.43
N SER A 82 9.83 -14.60 -7.14
CA SER A 82 10.36 -14.70 -5.79
C SER A 82 11.19 -13.46 -5.45
N ILE A 83 10.73 -12.68 -4.48
CA ILE A 83 11.38 -11.43 -4.06
C ILE A 83 11.76 -11.47 -2.59
N LYS A 84 12.84 -10.73 -2.24
CA LYS A 84 13.22 -10.50 -0.85
C LYS A 84 12.18 -9.63 -0.14
N LEU A 85 11.93 -9.92 1.13
CA LEU A 85 11.08 -9.12 2.01
C LEU A 85 11.92 -8.50 3.12
N VAL A 86 11.84 -7.18 3.24
CA VAL A 86 12.34 -6.44 4.39
C VAL A 86 11.14 -6.12 5.30
N PRO A 87 11.05 -6.68 6.52
CA PRO A 87 9.87 -6.58 7.37
C PRO A 87 9.50 -5.16 7.81
N THR A 88 10.37 -4.17 7.56
CA THR A 88 10.10 -2.77 7.85
C THR A 88 9.20 -2.12 6.81
N VAL A 89 8.81 -2.79 5.72
CA VAL A 89 7.91 -2.20 4.71
C VAL A 89 6.55 -1.79 5.32
N GLY A 90 6.02 -0.65 4.89
CA GLY A 90 4.72 -0.15 5.31
C GLY A 90 3.98 0.55 4.18
N MET A 91 2.65 0.47 4.19
CA MET A 91 1.82 1.19 3.23
C MET A 91 0.66 1.90 3.92
N PHE A 92 0.47 3.16 3.56
CA PHE A 92 -0.58 4.02 4.08
C PHE A 92 -1.36 4.60 2.91
N VAL A 93 -2.67 4.65 3.06
CA VAL A 93 -3.57 5.26 2.07
C VAL A 93 -4.25 6.46 2.71
N THR A 94 -4.37 7.55 1.97
CA THR A 94 -5.14 8.71 2.40
C THR A 94 -6.48 8.70 1.67
N MET A 95 -7.55 8.71 2.45
CA MET A 95 -8.90 8.93 1.95
C MET A 95 -9.38 10.29 2.44
N ASN A 96 -9.74 11.16 1.52
CA ASN A 96 -10.45 12.41 1.84
C ASN A 96 -11.95 12.18 1.56
N PRO A 97 -12.75 11.82 2.58
CA PRO A 97 -14.20 11.74 2.45
C PRO A 97 -14.77 13.16 2.27
N GLY A 98 -15.66 13.35 1.28
CA GLY A 98 -16.36 14.62 1.05
C GLY A 98 -15.98 15.40 -0.21
N TYR A 99 -15.00 14.95 -1.01
CA TYR A 99 -14.73 15.53 -2.33
C TYR A 99 -15.63 14.88 -3.40
N ALA A 100 -16.36 15.68 -4.18
CA ALA A 100 -17.27 15.19 -5.20
C ALA A 100 -16.57 14.26 -6.22
N GLY A 101 -17.21 13.15 -6.58
CA GLY A 101 -16.68 12.15 -7.53
C GLY A 101 -15.80 11.06 -6.91
N ARG A 102 -15.80 10.89 -5.58
CA ARG A 102 -15.04 9.85 -4.88
C ARG A 102 -15.98 8.85 -4.21
N ALA A 103 -15.79 7.56 -4.49
CA ALA A 103 -16.53 6.48 -3.84
C ALA A 103 -15.88 6.07 -2.50
N GLU A 104 -16.67 5.56 -1.56
CA GLU A 104 -16.11 4.87 -0.40
C GLU A 104 -15.39 3.59 -0.85
N LEU A 105 -14.32 3.22 -0.14
CA LEU A 105 -13.71 1.92 -0.34
C LEU A 105 -14.67 0.81 0.11
N PRO A 106 -14.80 -0.29 -0.65
CA PRO A 106 -15.42 -1.52 -0.18
C PRO A 106 -14.85 -2.00 1.18
N GLU A 107 -15.69 -2.65 1.98
CA GLU A 107 -15.37 -2.94 3.39
C GLU A 107 -14.23 -3.94 3.58
N ASN A 108 -14.09 -4.89 2.64
CA ASN A 108 -12.95 -5.78 2.55
C ASN A 108 -11.62 -5.03 2.35
N LEU A 109 -11.64 -3.88 1.66
CA LEU A 109 -10.46 -3.04 1.47
C LEU A 109 -10.18 -2.18 2.70
N LYS A 110 -11.21 -1.62 3.32
CA LYS A 110 -11.04 -0.86 4.57
C LYS A 110 -10.34 -1.70 5.64
N ALA A 111 -10.64 -3.00 5.72
CA ALA A 111 -10.00 -3.93 6.67
C ALA A 111 -8.49 -4.16 6.41
N LEU A 112 -8.00 -3.99 5.18
CA LEU A 112 -6.59 -4.16 4.83
C LEU A 112 -5.72 -2.94 5.19
N PHE A 113 -6.34 -1.77 5.33
CA PHE A 113 -5.67 -0.49 5.56
C PHE A 113 -5.89 0.07 6.97
N ARG A 114 -6.42 -0.75 7.88
CA ARG A 114 -6.81 -0.36 9.24
C ARG A 114 -5.70 -0.57 10.25
#